data_AF-A0A2E1MHF5-F1
#
_entry.id   AF-A0A2E1MHF5-F1
#
_cell.length_a   1.000
_cell.length_b   1.000
_cell.length_c   1.000
_cell.angle_alpha   90.00
_cell.angle_beta   90.00
_cell.angle_gamma   90.00
#
_symmetry.space_group_name_H-M   'P 1'
#
loop_
_entity.id
_entity.type
_entity.pdbx_description
1 polymer ?
#
loop_
_entity_poly.entity_id
_entity_poly.type
_entity_poly.pdbx_seq_one_letter_code
_entity_poly.pdbx_strand_id
1 'polypeptide(L)'
;MKFVKTITLLMTFCVMAFGNMDRVNALGGNPGFWPEDDANVSAFPAMVNNLDMIQASGAGNATGAATVIWGEGTTWGFGFDGASDTDKNDWLNLMWGNGTYGATFSLGSSSEEIGENDPTSTFGLGLGFGMNMDFGEVGVNFSTGSSDDGTDADQPSTMGLAFNLRRAQDVWLFDNMLVGFSMENEATGDMIDNDMGLSVDLFTALPVGDGVSATFAMGFGYHSNTMNDGMDGSEDVSSSIITLPAVNLGVEAEVTDWAHVRFGLNHAYVLSGSAGDDYSWTGASSPGENGMESNFNWNFGLGFDYGSFTLDMVLDNTALFNDPVRYVTGRNDDALSSSATLTWNF
;
A
#
# COMPACT_ATOMS: atom_id res chain seq x y z
N MET A 1 17.22 11.58 -10.73
CA MET A 1 15.76 11.83 -10.87
C MET A 1 14.94 10.55 -10.83
N LYS A 2 15.02 9.60 -11.79
CA LYS A 2 14.26 8.31 -11.67
C LYS A 2 14.59 7.48 -10.43
N PHE A 3 15.85 7.46 -10.01
CA PHE A 3 16.29 6.73 -8.82
C PHE A 3 15.85 7.42 -7.52
N VAL A 4 15.73 8.75 -7.53
CA VAL A 4 15.26 9.56 -6.38
C VAL A 4 13.75 9.40 -6.22
N LYS A 5 12.97 9.44 -7.31
CA LYS A 5 11.52 9.19 -7.28
C LYS A 5 11.15 7.81 -6.74
N THR A 6 11.91 6.77 -7.10
CA THR A 6 11.69 5.42 -6.56
C THR A 6 12.04 5.34 -5.07
N ILE A 7 13.03 6.10 -4.61
CA ILE A 7 13.45 6.16 -3.20
C ILE A 7 12.47 7.01 -2.37
N THR A 8 12.00 8.16 -2.86
CA THR A 8 11.02 9.03 -2.16
C THR A 8 9.66 8.33 -2.00
N LEU A 9 9.15 7.67 -3.05
CA LEU A 9 7.91 6.89 -2.96
C LEU A 9 8.06 5.66 -2.02
N LEU A 10 9.29 5.14 -1.86
CA LEU A 10 9.61 4.11 -0.86
C LEU A 10 9.75 4.70 0.56
N MET A 11 10.25 5.93 0.70
CA MET A 11 10.45 6.60 1.99
C MET A 11 9.14 7.08 2.62
N THR A 12 8.09 7.42 1.84
CA THR A 12 6.81 7.85 2.42
C THR A 12 6.06 6.73 3.16
N PHE A 13 6.50 5.48 2.98
CA PHE A 13 6.23 4.38 3.89
C PHE A 13 7.47 4.06 4.73
N CYS A 14 7.72 4.84 5.78
CA CYS A 14 8.37 4.31 6.99
C CYS A 14 7.44 3.22 7.57
N VAL A 15 7.55 2.06 6.93
CA VAL A 15 6.88 0.78 7.00
C VAL A 15 5.82 0.62 8.09
N MET A 16 4.56 0.84 7.73
CA MET A 16 3.44 0.16 8.36
C MET A 16 3.24 -1.22 7.69
N ALA A 17 4.15 -2.18 7.91
CA ALA A 17 4.01 -3.58 7.45
C ALA A 17 3.00 -4.33 8.31
N PHE A 18 1.79 -3.81 8.32
CA PHE A 18 0.71 -4.27 9.17
C PHE A 18 -0.36 -4.82 8.27
N GLY A 19 -0.24 -6.12 8.02
CA GLY A 19 -1.28 -6.91 7.41
C GLY A 19 -0.86 -7.67 6.15
N ASN A 20 -1.72 -8.59 5.72
CA ASN A 20 -1.49 -9.48 4.59
C ASN A 20 -1.75 -8.81 3.25
N MET A 21 -0.72 -8.14 2.73
CA MET A 21 -0.81 -7.53 1.41
C MET A 21 -0.91 -8.58 0.28
N ASP A 22 -0.48 -9.82 0.49
CA ASP A 22 -0.54 -10.85 -0.55
C ASP A 22 -1.98 -11.26 -0.88
N ARG A 23 -2.82 -11.44 0.15
CA ARG A 23 -4.25 -11.67 -0.04
C ARG A 23 -4.88 -10.52 -0.82
N VAL A 24 -4.64 -9.28 -0.39
CA VAL A 24 -5.22 -8.07 -1.02
C VAL A 24 -4.70 -7.86 -2.44
N ASN A 25 -3.41 -8.06 -2.69
CA ASN A 25 -2.80 -7.97 -4.02
C ASN A 25 -3.43 -8.97 -5.00
N ALA A 26 -3.69 -10.20 -4.54
CA ALA A 26 -4.40 -11.19 -5.33
C ALA A 26 -5.86 -10.81 -5.63
N LEU A 27 -6.44 -9.89 -4.85
CA LEU A 27 -7.81 -9.37 -4.99
C LEU A 27 -7.87 -7.99 -5.67
N GLY A 28 -6.76 -7.52 -6.27
CA GLY A 28 -6.69 -6.25 -7.00
C GLY A 28 -6.17 -5.07 -6.16
N GLY A 29 -5.51 -5.32 -5.03
CA GLY A 29 -4.55 -4.37 -4.45
C GLY A 29 -5.10 -3.17 -3.68
N ASN A 30 -6.39 -3.10 -3.35
CA ASN A 30 -6.91 -2.07 -2.45
C ASN A 30 -7.55 -2.72 -1.20
N PRO A 31 -6.90 -2.64 -0.01
CA PRO A 31 -7.40 -3.26 1.21
C PRO A 31 -8.68 -2.60 1.73
N GLY A 32 -8.94 -1.34 1.38
CA GLY A 32 -10.11 -0.60 1.83
C GLY A 32 -11.45 -1.21 1.41
N PHE A 33 -11.45 -2.02 0.34
CA PHE A 33 -12.61 -2.79 -0.14
C PHE A 33 -12.86 -4.09 0.63
N TRP A 34 -11.94 -4.47 1.52
CA TRP A 34 -11.99 -5.68 2.35
C TRP A 34 -11.92 -5.27 3.82
N PRO A 35 -13.02 -4.81 4.43
CA PRO A 35 -12.97 -4.09 5.71
C PRO A 35 -12.35 -4.86 6.87
N GLU A 36 -12.45 -6.19 6.83
CA GLU A 36 -11.95 -7.09 7.87
C GLU A 36 -10.49 -7.52 7.65
N ASP A 37 -9.90 -7.13 6.52
CA ASP A 37 -8.52 -7.47 6.19
C ASP A 37 -7.53 -6.65 7.04
N ASP A 38 -6.51 -7.31 7.55
CA ASP A 38 -5.50 -6.76 8.44
C ASP A 38 -4.67 -5.65 7.78
N ALA A 39 -4.55 -5.65 6.45
CA ALA A 39 -3.86 -4.58 5.70
C ALA A 39 -4.50 -3.20 5.93
N ASN A 40 -5.75 -3.15 6.40
CA ASN A 40 -6.46 -1.90 6.70
C ASN A 40 -5.87 -1.12 7.89
N VAL A 41 -5.05 -1.72 8.75
CA VAL A 41 -4.47 -1.01 9.91
C VAL A 41 -3.69 0.24 9.49
N SER A 42 -3.03 0.20 8.32
CA SER A 42 -2.29 1.33 7.76
C SER A 42 -3.20 2.54 7.40
N ALA A 43 -4.41 2.27 6.89
CA ALA A 43 -5.37 3.30 6.53
C ALA A 43 -6.32 3.67 7.69
N PHE A 44 -6.64 2.69 8.54
CA PHE A 44 -7.60 2.75 9.63
C PHE A 44 -6.98 2.13 10.90
N PRO A 45 -6.16 2.87 11.67
CA PRO A 45 -5.46 2.33 12.83
C PRO A 45 -6.33 1.67 13.90
N ALA A 46 -7.62 2.03 14.01
CA ALA A 46 -8.57 1.37 14.90
C ALA A 46 -8.77 -0.12 14.60
N MET A 47 -8.44 -0.59 13.39
CA MET A 47 -8.53 -2.00 13.01
C MET A 47 -7.65 -2.91 13.87
N VAL A 48 -6.59 -2.40 14.50
CA VAL A 48 -5.77 -3.18 15.44
C VAL A 48 -6.61 -3.85 16.53
N ASN A 49 -7.73 -3.24 16.93
CA ASN A 49 -8.62 -3.79 17.96
C ASN A 49 -9.31 -5.11 17.54
N ASN A 50 -9.32 -5.41 16.24
CA ASN A 50 -9.98 -6.58 15.67
C ASN A 50 -8.99 -7.68 15.29
N LEU A 51 -7.70 -7.49 15.57
CA LEU A 51 -6.63 -8.39 15.18
C LEU A 51 -6.06 -9.11 16.41
N ASP A 52 -5.81 -10.40 16.26
CA ASP A 52 -5.08 -11.22 17.21
C ASP A 52 -4.27 -12.25 16.40
N MET A 53 -3.03 -11.89 16.08
CA MET A 53 -2.24 -12.62 15.09
C MET A 53 -0.73 -12.44 15.20
N ILE A 54 -0.02 -13.42 14.64
CA ILE A 54 1.36 -13.31 14.22
C ILE A 54 1.43 -13.46 12.72
N GLN A 55 2.11 -12.54 12.06
CA GLN A 55 2.29 -12.56 10.62
C GLN A 55 3.78 -12.45 10.28
N ALA A 56 4.23 -13.17 9.26
CA ALA A 56 5.61 -13.11 8.80
C ALA A 56 5.73 -13.24 7.27
N SER A 57 6.57 -12.38 6.67
CA SER A 57 7.06 -12.54 5.29
C SER A 57 8.53 -12.08 5.17
N GLY A 58 9.47 -13.03 5.17
CA GLY A 58 10.90 -12.79 4.90
C GLY A 58 11.67 -11.92 5.90
N ALA A 59 11.19 -11.75 7.15
CA ALA A 59 11.78 -10.86 8.17
C ALA A 59 13.31 -11.01 8.29
N GLY A 60 14.03 -9.97 7.90
CA GLY A 60 15.50 -9.94 7.83
C GLY A 60 16.09 -9.91 6.42
N ASN A 61 15.28 -10.26 5.39
CA ASN A 61 15.58 -10.48 3.95
C ASN A 61 14.98 -11.84 3.51
N ALA A 62 14.42 -12.08 2.33
CA ALA A 62 14.00 -11.24 1.21
C ALA A 62 12.46 -11.27 1.23
N THR A 63 11.73 -10.20 1.48
CA THR A 63 12.06 -8.79 1.75
C THR A 63 11.19 -8.36 2.93
N GLY A 64 11.81 -8.19 4.11
CA GLY A 64 11.22 -8.59 5.38
C GLY A 64 9.88 -8.00 5.84
N ALA A 65 9.27 -8.73 6.79
CA ALA A 65 8.12 -8.34 7.60
C ALA A 65 7.90 -9.36 8.73
N ALA A 66 7.76 -8.91 9.96
CA ALA A 66 7.12 -9.66 11.04
C ALA A 66 6.25 -8.72 11.86
N THR A 67 5.01 -9.13 12.11
CA THR A 67 4.04 -8.36 12.90
C THR A 67 3.45 -9.28 13.96
N VAL A 68 3.36 -8.80 15.19
CA VAL A 68 2.75 -9.51 16.31
C VAL A 68 1.74 -8.57 16.92
N ILE A 69 0.47 -8.97 16.93
CA ILE A 69 -0.64 -8.19 17.49
C ILE A 69 -1.41 -9.09 18.44
N TRP A 70 -1.63 -8.62 19.66
CA TRP A 70 -2.39 -9.37 20.66
C TRP A 70 -3.06 -8.46 21.67
N GLY A 71 -4.13 -8.96 22.26
CA GLY A 71 -4.72 -8.40 23.46
C GLY A 71 -6.22 -8.50 23.53
N GLU A 72 -6.74 -8.57 24.76
CA GLU A 72 -8.17 -8.55 25.04
C GLU A 72 -8.57 -7.16 25.58
N GLY A 73 -9.33 -6.40 24.78
CA GLY A 73 -9.82 -5.06 25.14
C GLY A 73 -8.78 -3.95 25.07
N THR A 74 -7.50 -4.22 25.39
CA THR A 74 -6.38 -3.36 25.00
C THR A 74 -5.41 -4.17 24.16
N THR A 75 -5.30 -3.81 22.88
CA THR A 75 -4.48 -4.51 21.91
C THR A 75 -3.15 -3.79 21.75
N TRP A 76 -2.07 -4.56 21.69
CA TRP A 76 -0.73 -4.08 21.40
C TRP A 76 -0.22 -4.78 20.15
N GLY A 77 0.45 -4.02 19.30
CA GLY A 77 1.10 -4.54 18.10
C GLY A 77 2.55 -4.11 18.02
N PHE A 78 3.40 -4.99 17.50
CA PHE A 78 4.81 -4.72 17.22
C PHE A 78 5.13 -5.18 15.81
N GLY A 79 5.68 -4.27 15.02
CA GLY A 79 6.18 -4.54 13.67
C GLY A 79 7.69 -4.58 13.64
N PHE A 80 8.22 -5.43 12.78
CA PHE A 80 9.63 -5.53 12.47
C PHE A 80 9.75 -5.59 10.95
N ASP A 81 10.42 -4.61 10.35
CA ASP A 81 10.92 -4.76 8.99
C ASP A 81 12.43 -5.04 9.08
N GLY A 82 12.84 -6.17 8.52
CA GLY A 82 14.25 -6.54 8.45
C GLY A 82 14.78 -6.47 7.02
N ALA A 83 14.13 -5.74 6.12
CA ALA A 83 14.60 -5.58 4.75
C ALA A 83 16.05 -5.06 4.70
N SER A 84 16.79 -5.50 3.68
CA SER A 84 18.21 -5.16 3.49
C SER A 84 18.45 -3.80 2.84
N ASP A 85 17.39 -3.03 2.56
CA ASP A 85 17.52 -1.74 1.92
C ASP A 85 17.88 -0.68 2.97
N THR A 86 18.78 0.24 2.61
CA THR A 86 19.26 1.38 3.42
C THR A 86 18.14 2.26 3.97
N ASP A 87 16.94 2.10 3.43
CA ASP A 87 15.76 2.95 3.60
C ASP A 87 14.77 2.40 4.65
N LYS A 88 15.08 1.26 5.29
CA LYS A 88 14.16 0.53 6.18
C LYS A 88 14.75 0.14 7.53
N ASN A 89 15.43 1.09 8.16
CA ASN A 89 16.03 0.88 9.49
C ASN A 89 15.03 1.21 10.59
N ASP A 90 13.98 0.40 10.72
CA ASP A 90 12.96 0.60 11.74
C ASP A 90 13.52 0.32 13.13
N TRP A 91 13.56 1.36 13.98
CA TRP A 91 13.89 1.23 15.39
C TRP A 91 12.70 0.73 16.20
N LEU A 92 11.50 1.21 15.87
CA LEU A 92 10.28 0.87 16.59
C LEU A 92 9.08 1.04 15.67
N ASN A 93 8.30 -0.04 15.50
CA ASN A 93 6.95 0.03 14.96
C ASN A 93 5.98 -0.51 16.02
N LEU A 94 5.11 0.35 16.53
CA LEU A 94 4.18 0.04 17.60
C LEU A 94 2.75 0.32 17.15
N MET A 95 1.85 -0.56 17.56
CA MET A 95 0.43 -0.32 17.52
C MET A 95 -0.16 -0.37 18.91
N TRP A 96 -1.26 0.35 19.06
CA TRP A 96 -2.07 0.31 20.25
C TRP A 96 -3.54 0.47 19.89
N GLY A 97 -4.40 -0.26 20.60
CA GLY A 97 -5.84 -0.07 20.54
C GLY A 97 -6.50 -0.33 21.88
N ASN A 98 -7.70 0.21 22.08
CA ASN A 98 -8.49 0.04 23.31
C ASN A 98 -9.95 -0.37 23.08
N GLY A 99 -10.25 -0.94 21.91
CA GLY A 99 -11.58 -1.31 21.45
C GLY A 99 -12.38 -0.17 20.82
N THR A 100 -11.96 1.09 20.93
CA THR A 100 -12.64 2.25 20.31
C THR A 100 -11.70 3.01 19.38
N TYR A 101 -10.50 3.29 19.87
CA TYR A 101 -9.46 4.00 19.16
C TYR A 101 -8.34 3.03 18.80
N GLY A 102 -7.59 3.38 17.76
CA GLY A 102 -6.30 2.76 17.48
C GLY A 102 -5.28 3.80 17.07
N ALA A 103 -4.02 3.49 17.31
CA ALA A 103 -2.90 4.33 16.95
C ALA A 103 -1.72 3.48 16.48
N THR A 104 -0.97 4.01 15.52
CA THR A 104 0.31 3.48 15.08
C THR A 104 1.41 4.51 15.32
N PHE A 105 2.60 4.03 15.65
CA PHE A 105 3.80 4.82 15.83
C PHE A 105 4.95 4.08 15.16
N SER A 106 5.63 4.73 14.21
CA SER A 106 6.87 4.23 13.62
C SER A 106 8.01 5.22 13.81
N LEU A 107 9.19 4.69 14.08
CA LEU A 107 10.44 5.42 14.17
C LEU A 107 11.51 4.61 13.47
N GLY A 108 12.15 5.21 12.47
CA GLY A 108 13.25 4.62 11.73
C GLY A 108 14.48 5.52 11.77
N SER A 109 15.67 4.93 11.88
CA SER A 109 16.92 5.67 11.72
C SER A 109 18.07 4.74 11.32
N SER A 110 18.88 5.18 10.37
CA SER A 110 20.10 4.50 9.95
C SER A 110 21.29 5.45 10.00
N SER A 111 22.47 4.86 10.13
CA SER A 111 23.73 5.56 9.91
C SER A 111 24.77 4.59 9.37
N GLU A 112 25.51 4.98 8.34
CA GLU A 112 26.57 4.16 7.76
C GLU A 112 27.83 5.01 7.53
N GLU A 113 28.99 4.48 7.94
CA GLU A 113 30.30 5.06 7.64
C GLU A 113 30.91 4.33 6.43
N ILE A 114 30.91 4.97 5.26
CA ILE A 114 31.51 4.39 4.04
C ILE A 114 32.96 4.88 3.90
N GLY A 115 33.91 4.22 4.57
CA GLY A 115 35.33 4.54 4.45
C GLY A 115 35.76 5.82 5.20
N GLU A 116 36.81 6.51 4.72
CA GLU A 116 37.41 7.66 5.42
C GLU A 116 36.69 9.00 5.22
N ASN A 117 35.69 9.12 4.33
CA ASN A 117 34.99 10.39 4.15
C ASN A 117 33.49 10.15 3.91
N ASP A 118 32.70 10.91 4.66
CA ASP A 118 31.26 11.19 4.51
C ASP A 118 30.31 10.15 5.14
N PRO A 119 30.03 10.26 6.46
CA PRO A 119 29.03 9.42 7.12
C PRO A 119 27.63 9.74 6.59
N THR A 120 26.88 8.71 6.24
CA THR A 120 25.49 8.84 5.77
C THR A 120 24.50 8.55 6.90
N SER A 121 23.31 9.14 6.85
CA SER A 121 22.24 8.85 7.82
C SER A 121 20.84 9.04 7.28
N THR A 122 19.87 8.36 7.89
CA THR A 122 18.45 8.61 7.65
C THR A 122 17.68 8.68 8.97
N PHE A 123 16.56 9.39 8.95
CA PHE A 123 15.61 9.48 10.06
C PHE A 123 14.19 9.57 9.53
N GLY A 124 13.27 8.82 10.15
CA GLY A 124 11.85 8.82 9.79
C GLY A 124 10.95 8.67 11.02
N LEU A 125 9.79 9.33 10.97
CA LEU A 125 8.74 9.26 11.99
C LEU A 125 7.40 9.03 11.28
N GLY A 126 6.58 8.13 11.79
CA GLY A 126 5.20 7.93 11.36
C GLY A 126 4.24 7.88 12.55
N LEU A 127 3.08 8.49 12.38
CA LEU A 127 1.99 8.50 13.35
C LEU A 127 0.68 8.23 12.62
N GLY A 128 -0.08 7.25 13.09
CA GLY A 128 -1.44 7.00 12.64
C GLY A 128 -2.41 7.07 13.82
N PHE A 129 -3.61 7.58 13.57
CA PHE A 129 -4.72 7.50 14.50
C PHE A 129 -6.01 7.14 13.76
N GLY A 130 -6.82 6.29 14.36
CA GLY A 130 -8.11 5.90 13.80
C GLY A 130 -9.17 5.64 14.85
N MET A 131 -10.42 5.71 14.41
CA MET A 131 -11.59 5.42 15.25
C MET A 131 -12.83 5.11 14.41
N ASN A 132 -13.74 4.36 15.01
CA ASN A 132 -15.07 4.14 14.45
C ASN A 132 -16.04 5.18 14.99
N MET A 133 -16.69 5.90 14.07
CA MET A 133 -17.69 6.92 14.35
C MET A 133 -19.05 6.44 13.84
N ASP A 134 -20.14 7.07 14.31
CA ASP A 134 -21.50 6.75 13.85
C ASP A 134 -21.69 6.91 12.32
N PHE A 135 -20.85 7.71 11.68
CA PHE A 135 -20.91 7.99 10.24
C PHE A 135 -19.94 7.16 9.40
N GLY A 136 -19.08 6.35 10.01
CA GLY A 136 -18.02 5.61 9.34
C GLY A 136 -16.73 5.48 10.16
N GLU A 137 -15.80 4.76 9.59
CA GLU A 137 -14.45 4.54 10.11
C GLU A 137 -13.54 5.62 9.56
N VAL A 138 -12.77 6.25 10.45
CA VAL A 138 -11.85 7.34 10.11
C VAL A 138 -10.44 6.92 10.46
N GLY A 139 -9.50 7.22 9.57
CA GLY A 139 -8.07 7.15 9.83
C GLY A 139 -7.36 8.41 9.36
N VAL A 140 -6.34 8.82 10.11
CA VAL A 140 -5.44 9.91 9.75
C VAL A 140 -4.01 9.45 9.96
N ASN A 141 -3.14 9.84 9.05
CA ASN A 141 -1.72 9.52 9.12
C ASN A 141 -0.88 10.78 8.90
N PHE A 142 0.28 10.79 9.56
CA PHE A 142 1.31 11.80 9.44
C PHE A 142 2.67 11.09 9.37
N SER A 143 3.54 11.56 8.49
CA SER A 143 4.91 11.06 8.41
C SER A 143 5.91 12.15 8.10
N THR A 144 7.16 11.95 8.50
CA THR A 144 8.29 12.78 8.11
C THR A 144 9.50 11.91 7.83
N GLY A 145 10.35 12.33 6.90
CA GLY A 145 11.62 11.68 6.60
C GLY A 145 12.71 12.68 6.31
N SER A 146 13.96 12.28 6.52
CA SER A 146 15.14 13.03 6.08
C SER A 146 16.30 12.08 5.84
N SER A 147 17.16 12.42 4.88
CA SER A 147 18.44 11.73 4.67
C SER A 147 19.60 12.70 4.69
N ASP A 148 20.80 12.16 4.87
CA ASP A 148 22.08 12.84 4.76
C ASP A 148 23.03 11.88 4.04
N ASP A 149 23.52 12.27 2.86
CA ASP A 149 24.47 11.49 2.08
C ASP A 149 25.94 11.75 2.48
N GLY A 150 26.16 12.53 3.54
CA GLY A 150 27.47 12.86 4.09
C GLY A 150 28.18 13.99 3.36
N THR A 151 27.56 14.59 2.35
CA THR A 151 28.14 15.70 1.58
C THR A 151 27.59 17.06 2.04
N ASP A 152 28.28 18.15 1.65
CA ASP A 152 27.82 19.53 1.92
C ASP A 152 26.62 19.97 1.04
N ALA A 153 26.10 19.09 0.18
CA ALA A 153 24.94 19.41 -0.66
C ALA A 153 23.66 19.51 0.18
N ASP A 154 22.66 20.23 -0.32
CA ASP A 154 21.33 20.21 0.28
C ASP A 154 20.73 18.80 0.19
N GLN A 155 20.10 18.36 1.28
CA GLN A 155 19.60 17.00 1.44
C GLN A 155 18.06 16.98 1.49
N PRO A 156 17.42 15.89 1.04
CA PRO A 156 15.97 15.81 1.00
C PRO A 156 15.36 15.66 2.40
N SER A 157 14.23 16.33 2.58
CA SER A 157 13.34 16.15 3.72
C SER A 157 11.90 16.03 3.24
N THR A 158 11.12 15.16 3.88
CA THR A 158 9.75 14.85 3.47
C THR A 158 8.73 15.06 4.59
N MET A 159 7.50 15.39 4.22
CA MET A 159 6.34 15.41 5.10
C MET A 159 5.11 14.86 4.39
N GLY A 160 4.50 13.84 4.98
CA GLY A 160 3.28 13.18 4.51
C GLY A 160 2.08 13.44 5.42
N LEU A 161 0.90 13.58 4.82
CA LEU A 161 -0.40 13.63 5.49
C LEU A 161 -1.37 12.73 4.74
N ALA A 162 -2.17 11.95 5.44
CA ALA A 162 -3.27 11.21 4.83
C ALA A 162 -4.53 11.21 5.68
N PHE A 163 -5.68 11.12 5.02
CA PHE A 163 -6.99 10.95 5.61
C PHE A 163 -7.75 9.86 4.87
N ASN A 164 -8.36 8.95 5.62
CA ASN A 164 -9.20 7.89 5.08
C ASN A 164 -10.56 7.90 5.78
N LEU A 165 -11.62 7.69 4.99
CA LEU A 165 -12.98 7.49 5.47
C LEU A 165 -13.58 6.28 4.76
N ARG A 166 -14.05 5.31 5.54
CA ARG A 166 -14.90 4.23 5.04
C ARG A 166 -16.26 4.30 5.70
N ARG A 167 -17.33 4.20 4.92
CA ARG A 167 -18.70 4.26 5.47
C ARG A 167 -19.70 3.49 4.62
N ALA A 168 -20.80 3.11 5.27
CA ALA A 168 -22.00 2.69 4.56
C ALA A 168 -22.57 3.86 3.74
N GLN A 169 -22.95 3.56 2.49
CA GLN A 169 -23.49 4.52 1.53
C GLN A 169 -24.36 3.79 0.51
N ASP A 170 -25.65 4.14 0.45
CA ASP A 170 -26.58 3.56 -0.52
C ASP A 170 -26.66 4.44 -1.78
N VAL A 171 -25.92 4.06 -2.83
CA VAL A 171 -25.94 4.73 -4.14
C VAL A 171 -25.92 3.68 -5.25
N TRP A 172 -27.03 3.60 -5.99
CA TRP A 172 -27.21 2.69 -7.13
C TRP A 172 -27.06 1.21 -6.75
N LEU A 173 -25.93 0.58 -7.07
CA LEU A 173 -25.64 -0.80 -6.70
C LEU A 173 -24.64 -0.90 -5.55
N PHE A 174 -24.11 0.23 -5.10
CA PHE A 174 -23.08 0.28 -4.07
C PHE A 174 -23.71 0.57 -2.70
N ASP A 175 -23.22 -0.15 -1.70
CA ASP A 175 -23.65 -0.06 -0.30
C ASP A 175 -22.56 0.52 0.62
N ASN A 176 -21.35 0.74 0.09
CA ASN A 176 -20.23 1.33 0.81
C ASN A 176 -19.51 2.39 -0.02
N MET A 177 -18.83 3.29 0.68
CA MET A 177 -17.97 4.32 0.13
C MET A 177 -16.62 4.31 0.87
N LEU A 178 -15.54 4.44 0.10
CA LEU A 178 -14.19 4.67 0.57
C LEU A 178 -13.69 6.01 -0.01
N VAL A 179 -13.15 6.85 0.86
CA VAL A 179 -12.52 8.12 0.50
C VAL A 179 -11.09 8.08 1.02
N GLY A 180 -10.13 8.36 0.15
CA GLY A 180 -8.72 8.52 0.48
C GLY A 180 -8.26 9.91 0.08
N PHE A 181 -7.47 10.54 0.93
CA PHE A 181 -6.76 11.77 0.63
C PHE A 181 -5.32 11.63 1.12
N SER A 182 -4.36 12.06 0.31
CA SER A 182 -2.96 12.11 0.68
C SER A 182 -2.31 13.38 0.17
N MET A 183 -1.31 13.86 0.91
CA MET A 183 -0.36 14.87 0.48
C MET A 183 1.03 14.45 0.89
N GLU A 184 1.99 14.61 0.00
CA GLU A 184 3.40 14.35 0.25
C GLU A 184 4.20 15.53 -0.26
N ASN A 185 5.12 16.04 0.54
CA ASN A 185 5.98 17.14 0.13
C ASN A 185 7.43 16.73 0.38
N GLU A 186 8.30 16.99 -0.58
CA GLU A 186 9.75 16.84 -0.48
C GLU A 186 10.41 18.20 -0.73
N ALA A 187 11.43 18.53 0.07
CA ALA A 187 12.26 19.69 -0.15
C ALA A 187 13.74 19.32 -0.10
N THR A 188 14.51 19.79 -1.09
CA THR A 188 15.97 19.65 -1.19
C THR A 188 16.56 21.00 -1.59
N GLY A 189 17.05 21.78 -0.62
CA GLY A 189 17.49 23.15 -0.88
C GLY A 189 16.32 24.03 -1.34
N ASP A 190 16.45 24.64 -2.51
CA ASP A 190 15.38 25.44 -3.15
C ASP A 190 14.39 24.58 -3.97
N MET A 191 14.68 23.29 -4.16
CA MET A 191 13.77 22.36 -4.84
C MET A 191 12.61 21.98 -3.92
N ILE A 192 11.39 21.99 -4.45
CA ILE A 192 10.19 21.56 -3.74
C ILE A 192 9.35 20.68 -4.67
N ASP A 193 9.01 19.49 -4.23
CA ASP A 193 8.07 18.58 -4.91
C ASP A 193 6.85 18.37 -4.00
N ASN A 194 5.64 18.63 -4.50
CA ASN A 194 4.39 18.42 -3.77
C ASN A 194 3.46 17.52 -4.57
N ASP A 195 3.08 16.40 -3.96
CA ASP A 195 2.13 15.42 -4.47
C ASP A 195 0.83 15.49 -3.66
N MET A 196 -0.30 15.35 -4.34
CA MET A 196 -1.62 15.25 -3.72
C MET A 196 -2.46 14.20 -4.43
N GLY A 197 -3.04 13.30 -3.63
CA GLY A 197 -3.98 12.28 -4.07
C GLY A 197 -5.36 12.48 -3.45
N LEU A 198 -6.42 12.22 -4.22
CA LEU A 198 -7.79 12.10 -3.73
C LEU A 198 -8.48 10.95 -4.47
N SER A 199 -9.08 10.02 -3.75
CA SER A 199 -9.96 9.00 -4.31
C SER A 199 -11.32 9.00 -3.64
N VAL A 200 -12.35 8.69 -4.42
CA VAL A 200 -13.71 8.42 -3.94
C VAL A 200 -14.21 7.19 -4.68
N ASP A 201 -14.27 6.07 -3.98
CA ASP A 201 -14.66 4.78 -4.50
C ASP A 201 -15.97 4.33 -3.85
N LEU A 202 -16.91 3.87 -4.66
CA LEU A 202 -18.10 3.17 -4.21
C LEU A 202 -17.87 1.67 -4.40
N PHE A 203 -18.25 0.86 -3.42
CA PHE A 203 -18.04 -0.59 -3.50
C PHE A 203 -19.19 -1.38 -2.89
N THR A 204 -19.30 -2.65 -3.29
CA THR A 204 -20.29 -3.60 -2.77
C THR A 204 -19.81 -5.04 -2.87
N ALA A 205 -20.31 -5.87 -1.97
CA ALA A 205 -20.20 -7.33 -2.07
C ALA A 205 -21.24 -7.87 -3.06
N LEU A 206 -20.79 -8.70 -4.01
CA LEU A 206 -21.63 -9.30 -5.02
C LEU A 206 -22.22 -10.63 -4.54
N PRO A 207 -23.50 -10.93 -4.84
CA PRO A 207 -24.10 -12.22 -4.54
C PRO A 207 -23.72 -13.25 -5.61
N VAL A 208 -22.61 -13.97 -5.39
CA VAL A 208 -22.04 -14.92 -6.38
C VAL A 208 -22.35 -16.40 -6.10
N GLY A 209 -22.64 -16.76 -4.84
CA GLY A 209 -23.01 -18.12 -4.42
C GLY A 209 -22.27 -18.57 -3.16
N ASP A 210 -22.62 -19.73 -2.62
CA ASP A 210 -21.94 -20.30 -1.45
C ASP A 210 -20.47 -20.59 -1.78
N GLY A 211 -19.57 -20.28 -0.84
CA GLY A 211 -18.12 -20.48 -0.99
C GLY A 211 -17.44 -19.51 -1.95
N VAL A 212 -18.12 -18.43 -2.39
CA VAL A 212 -17.52 -17.38 -3.21
C VAL A 212 -17.82 -16.02 -2.61
N SER A 213 -16.76 -15.24 -2.39
CA SER A 213 -16.81 -13.85 -1.97
C SER A 213 -16.32 -12.98 -3.13
N ALA A 214 -17.11 -11.99 -3.55
CA ALA A 214 -16.70 -11.07 -4.60
C ALA A 214 -17.03 -9.64 -4.23
N THR A 215 -16.14 -8.72 -4.55
CA THR A 215 -16.29 -7.28 -4.33
C THR A 215 -16.11 -6.55 -5.63
N PHE A 216 -17.02 -5.64 -5.94
CA PHE A 216 -16.91 -4.73 -7.07
C PHE A 216 -16.86 -3.29 -6.57
N ALA A 217 -15.86 -2.55 -7.03
CA ALA A 217 -15.70 -1.14 -6.75
C ALA A 217 -15.62 -0.32 -8.03
N MET A 218 -16.18 0.88 -7.99
CA MET A 218 -16.03 1.89 -9.02
C MET A 218 -15.89 3.27 -8.39
N GLY A 219 -14.97 4.08 -8.91
CA GLY A 219 -14.71 5.38 -8.32
C GLY A 219 -14.04 6.38 -9.24
N PHE A 220 -13.66 7.45 -8.59
CA PHE A 220 -12.96 8.61 -9.09
C PHE A 220 -11.59 8.69 -8.42
N GLY A 221 -10.56 8.99 -9.20
CA GLY A 221 -9.24 9.35 -8.69
C GLY A 221 -8.81 10.71 -9.20
N TYR A 222 -8.12 11.47 -8.35
CA TYR A 222 -7.40 12.68 -8.68
C TYR A 222 -5.99 12.57 -8.14
N HIS A 223 -5.02 12.93 -8.96
CA HIS A 223 -3.63 13.05 -8.57
C HIS A 223 -3.08 14.35 -9.15
N SER A 224 -2.28 15.07 -8.38
CA SER A 224 -1.58 16.26 -8.86
C SER A 224 -0.21 16.34 -8.27
N ASN A 225 0.73 16.81 -9.09
CA ASN A 225 2.11 17.02 -8.67
C ASN A 225 2.57 18.41 -9.11
N THR A 226 3.29 19.10 -8.24
CA THR A 226 3.98 20.37 -8.56
C THR A 226 5.42 20.25 -8.13
N MET A 227 6.34 20.42 -9.07
CA MET A 227 7.77 20.38 -8.86
C MET A 227 8.39 21.72 -9.25
N ASN A 228 9.05 22.35 -8.29
CA ASN A 228 10.00 23.44 -8.52
C ASN A 228 11.40 22.82 -8.43
N ASP A 229 12.18 22.91 -9.51
CA ASP A 229 13.52 22.32 -9.60
C ASP A 229 14.60 23.16 -8.91
N GLY A 230 14.26 24.37 -8.42
CA GLY A 230 15.15 25.20 -7.59
C GLY A 230 16.34 25.81 -8.34
N MET A 231 16.45 25.61 -9.65
CA MET A 231 17.55 26.13 -10.48
C MET A 231 17.10 27.34 -11.30
N ASP A 232 17.91 28.40 -11.33
CA ASP A 232 17.62 29.57 -12.15
C ASP A 232 17.58 29.20 -13.66
N GLY A 233 16.40 29.34 -14.27
CA GLY A 233 16.15 29.01 -15.67
C GLY A 233 15.66 27.58 -15.95
N SER A 234 15.41 26.74 -14.94
CA SER A 234 14.61 25.53 -15.13
C SER A 234 13.11 25.86 -15.06
N GLU A 235 12.30 25.07 -15.77
CA GLU A 235 10.84 25.25 -15.79
C GLU A 235 10.22 24.45 -14.64
N ASP A 236 9.41 25.12 -13.82
CA ASP A 236 8.53 24.46 -12.86
C ASP A 236 7.55 23.57 -13.61
N VAL A 237 7.32 22.36 -13.10
CA VAL A 237 6.40 21.41 -13.72
C VAL A 237 5.20 21.24 -12.81
N SER A 238 4.00 21.47 -13.34
CA SER A 238 2.75 21.08 -12.71
C SER A 238 2.06 20.01 -13.55
N SER A 239 1.56 18.96 -12.91
CA SER A 239 0.77 17.92 -13.56
C SER A 239 -0.48 17.58 -12.76
N SER A 240 -1.51 17.12 -13.46
CA SER A 240 -2.73 16.63 -12.82
C SER A 240 -3.39 15.55 -13.65
N ILE A 241 -4.03 14.60 -12.99
CA ILE A 241 -4.69 13.46 -13.61
C ILE A 241 -6.02 13.21 -12.89
N ILE A 242 -7.08 13.04 -13.66
CA ILE A 242 -8.38 12.57 -13.21
C ILE A 242 -8.62 11.20 -13.85
N THR A 243 -8.89 10.20 -13.03
CA THR A 243 -9.34 8.87 -13.47
C THR A 243 -10.82 8.66 -13.20
N LEU A 244 -11.56 8.24 -14.23
CA LEU A 244 -12.98 7.91 -14.15
C LEU A 244 -13.42 7.11 -15.40
N PRO A 245 -13.96 5.88 -15.26
CA PRO A 245 -14.04 5.12 -14.01
C PRO A 245 -12.66 4.54 -13.61
N ALA A 246 -12.40 4.52 -12.31
CA ALA A 246 -11.49 3.57 -11.69
C ALA A 246 -12.31 2.37 -11.21
N VAL A 247 -11.93 1.16 -11.57
CA VAL A 247 -12.68 -0.08 -11.32
C VAL A 247 -11.78 -1.09 -10.65
N ASN A 248 -12.32 -1.77 -9.64
CA ASN A 248 -11.72 -2.95 -9.03
C ASN A 248 -12.77 -4.08 -8.98
N LEU A 249 -12.35 -5.29 -9.35
CA LEU A 249 -13.08 -6.51 -9.07
C LEU A 249 -12.13 -7.47 -8.37
N GLY A 250 -12.49 -7.91 -7.17
CA GLY A 250 -11.80 -8.99 -6.48
C GLY A 250 -12.75 -10.14 -6.19
N VAL A 251 -12.30 -11.36 -6.44
CA VAL A 251 -13.05 -12.59 -6.24
C VAL A 251 -12.18 -13.58 -5.48
N GLU A 252 -12.71 -14.14 -4.41
CA GLU A 252 -12.14 -15.23 -3.61
C GLU A 252 -13.13 -16.40 -3.65
N ALA A 253 -12.64 -17.59 -3.98
CA ALA A 253 -13.46 -18.80 -4.09
C ALA A 253 -12.82 -19.95 -3.32
N GLU A 254 -13.62 -20.60 -2.47
CA GLU A 254 -13.31 -21.84 -1.79
C GLU A 254 -13.27 -22.98 -2.82
N VAL A 255 -12.11 -23.60 -2.99
CA VAL A 255 -11.95 -24.80 -3.83
C VAL A 255 -12.16 -26.05 -2.98
N THR A 256 -11.65 -26.02 -1.74
CA THR A 256 -11.89 -27.01 -0.69
C THR A 256 -12.05 -26.28 0.64
N ASP A 257 -12.30 -27.02 1.72
CA ASP A 257 -12.36 -26.52 3.10
C ASP A 257 -11.03 -25.96 3.64
N TRP A 258 -9.94 -26.07 2.87
CA TRP A 258 -8.60 -25.64 3.24
C TRP A 258 -7.88 -24.87 2.13
N ALA A 259 -8.50 -24.66 0.95
CA ALA A 259 -7.85 -24.04 -0.19
C ALA A 259 -8.75 -23.03 -0.89
N HIS A 260 -8.17 -21.86 -1.19
CA HIS A 260 -8.81 -20.72 -1.83
C HIS A 260 -8.10 -20.35 -3.12
N VAL A 261 -8.87 -19.90 -4.11
CA VAL A 261 -8.35 -19.28 -5.34
C VAL A 261 -8.87 -17.86 -5.40
N ARG A 262 -7.98 -16.94 -5.78
CA ARG A 262 -8.28 -15.51 -5.89
C ARG A 262 -8.02 -14.98 -7.28
N PHE A 263 -8.85 -14.03 -7.69
CA PHE A 263 -8.69 -13.26 -8.90
C PHE A 263 -8.97 -11.79 -8.62
N GLY A 264 -8.04 -10.94 -9.02
CA GLY A 264 -8.12 -9.49 -8.92
C GLY A 264 -8.04 -8.85 -10.30
N LEU A 265 -8.82 -7.80 -10.52
CA LEU A 265 -8.78 -6.99 -11.73
C LEU A 265 -8.88 -5.51 -11.37
N ASN A 266 -8.04 -4.70 -12.00
CA ASN A 266 -8.02 -3.25 -11.86
C ASN A 266 -8.02 -2.58 -13.22
N HIS A 267 -8.82 -1.53 -13.36
CA HIS A 267 -8.81 -0.68 -14.55
C HIS A 267 -9.11 0.75 -14.16
N ALA A 268 -8.22 1.69 -14.48
CA ALA A 268 -8.46 3.11 -14.34
C ALA A 268 -8.37 3.78 -15.70
N TYR A 269 -9.43 4.44 -16.13
CA TYR A 269 -9.43 5.26 -17.34
C TYR A 269 -9.04 6.70 -17.01
N VAL A 270 -8.00 7.23 -17.66
CA VAL A 270 -7.60 8.63 -17.55
C VAL A 270 -8.59 9.49 -18.34
N LEU A 271 -9.50 10.13 -17.62
CA LEU A 271 -10.49 11.05 -18.19
C LEU A 271 -9.84 12.37 -18.61
N SER A 272 -8.85 12.84 -17.85
CA SER A 272 -8.11 14.07 -18.14
C SER A 272 -6.73 13.99 -17.50
N GLY A 273 -5.68 14.24 -18.27
CA GLY A 273 -4.31 14.41 -17.80
C GLY A 273 -3.70 15.70 -18.33
N SER A 274 -2.84 16.34 -17.54
CA SER A 274 -2.05 17.51 -17.94
C SER A 274 -0.63 17.44 -17.36
N ALA A 275 0.35 17.99 -18.07
CA ALA A 275 1.73 18.13 -17.59
C ALA A 275 2.38 19.37 -18.21
N GLY A 276 2.92 20.27 -17.39
CA GLY A 276 3.34 21.59 -17.81
C GLY A 276 2.20 22.42 -18.42
N ASP A 277 2.56 23.48 -19.14
CA ASP A 277 1.57 24.43 -19.68
C ASP A 277 0.89 23.97 -20.98
N ASP A 278 1.56 23.10 -21.76
CA ASP A 278 1.17 22.83 -23.16
C ASP A 278 0.80 21.36 -23.47
N TYR A 279 0.79 20.47 -22.47
CA TYR A 279 0.51 19.05 -22.69
C TYR A 279 -0.72 18.58 -21.90
N SER A 280 -1.72 18.05 -22.62
CA SER A 280 -2.89 17.41 -22.04
C SER A 280 -3.29 16.16 -22.82
N TRP A 281 -3.91 15.19 -22.14
CA TRP A 281 -4.25 13.89 -22.72
C TRP A 281 -5.46 13.22 -22.08
N THR A 282 -5.95 12.16 -22.73
CA THR A 282 -7.02 11.28 -22.25
C THR A 282 -6.74 9.84 -22.71
N GLY A 283 -7.14 8.85 -21.93
CA GLY A 283 -7.02 7.43 -22.30
C GLY A 283 -5.61 6.86 -22.13
N ALA A 284 -5.24 5.93 -23.01
CA ALA A 284 -3.97 5.17 -22.96
C ALA A 284 -2.82 5.87 -23.71
N SER A 285 -2.89 7.19 -23.88
CA SER A 285 -1.75 7.93 -24.42
C SER A 285 -0.61 7.87 -23.40
N SER A 286 0.59 7.57 -23.88
CA SER A 286 1.81 7.58 -23.07
C SER A 286 2.35 9.01 -22.94
N PRO A 287 2.08 9.74 -21.84
CA PRO A 287 2.91 10.88 -21.50
C PRO A 287 4.34 10.36 -21.34
N GLY A 288 5.34 11.07 -21.85
CA GLY A 288 6.73 10.77 -21.49
C GLY A 288 6.88 10.71 -19.95
N GLU A 289 7.90 9.99 -19.47
CA GLU A 289 8.38 9.65 -18.10
C GLU A 289 7.59 9.97 -16.79
N ASN A 290 6.59 10.86 -16.75
CA ASN A 290 5.98 11.43 -15.55
C ASN A 290 4.45 11.41 -15.51
N GLY A 291 3.73 10.86 -16.50
CA GLY A 291 2.26 10.83 -16.44
C GLY A 291 1.68 9.42 -16.31
N MET A 292 0.61 9.29 -15.53
CA MET A 292 -0.14 8.04 -15.42
C MET A 292 -0.98 7.82 -16.67
N GLU A 293 -0.93 6.60 -17.20
CA GLU A 293 -1.73 6.12 -18.33
C GLU A 293 -3.00 5.42 -17.83
N SER A 294 -3.99 5.29 -18.70
CA SER A 294 -5.07 4.35 -18.41
C SER A 294 -4.49 2.94 -18.25
N ASN A 295 -4.79 2.28 -17.14
CA ASN A 295 -4.20 0.99 -16.79
C ASN A 295 -5.21 -0.15 -16.92
N PHE A 296 -4.73 -1.37 -17.15
CA PHE A 296 -5.53 -2.59 -17.01
C PHE A 296 -4.62 -3.68 -16.46
N ASN A 297 -4.87 -4.10 -15.23
CA ASN A 297 -4.07 -5.08 -14.51
C ASN A 297 -4.96 -6.19 -13.96
N TRP A 298 -4.39 -7.36 -13.78
CA TRP A 298 -5.06 -8.48 -13.13
C TRP A 298 -4.04 -9.36 -12.44
N ASN A 299 -4.48 -10.03 -11.38
CA ASN A 299 -3.66 -10.85 -10.51
C ASN A 299 -4.42 -12.14 -10.16
N PHE A 300 -3.67 -13.19 -9.86
CA PHE A 300 -4.20 -14.39 -9.24
C PHE A 300 -3.49 -14.65 -7.92
N GLY A 301 -4.18 -15.32 -7.01
CA GLY A 301 -3.56 -15.80 -5.79
C GLY A 301 -4.14 -17.13 -5.33
N LEU A 302 -3.41 -17.73 -4.39
CA LEU A 302 -3.79 -18.96 -3.72
C LEU A 302 -3.77 -18.70 -2.21
N GLY A 303 -4.71 -19.31 -1.50
CA GLY A 303 -4.79 -19.30 -0.03
C GLY A 303 -4.90 -20.72 0.50
N PHE A 304 -4.25 -21.01 1.62
CA PHE A 304 -4.33 -22.32 2.27
C PHE A 304 -4.53 -22.18 3.77
N ASP A 305 -5.61 -22.75 4.29
CA ASP A 305 -5.91 -22.77 5.72
C ASP A 305 -5.55 -24.12 6.34
N TYR A 306 -4.72 -24.09 7.37
CA TYR A 306 -4.26 -25.26 8.12
C TYR A 306 -4.42 -25.01 9.62
N GLY A 307 -5.64 -25.23 10.12
CA GLY A 307 -5.97 -24.99 11.52
C GLY A 307 -5.90 -23.50 11.84
N SER A 308 -4.94 -23.10 12.67
CA SER A 308 -4.71 -21.70 13.04
C SER A 308 -3.78 -20.95 12.07
N PHE A 309 -3.21 -21.64 11.08
CA PHE A 309 -2.29 -21.05 10.12
C PHE A 309 -2.97 -20.81 8.78
N THR A 310 -2.71 -19.66 8.17
CA THR A 310 -3.10 -19.34 6.79
C THR A 310 -1.85 -18.96 5.99
N LEU A 311 -1.71 -19.55 4.80
CA LEU A 311 -0.69 -19.19 3.82
C LEU A 311 -1.36 -18.51 2.63
N ASP A 312 -0.97 -17.28 2.33
CA ASP A 312 -1.43 -16.55 1.15
C ASP A 312 -0.30 -16.27 0.18
N MET A 313 -0.60 -16.39 -1.12
CA MET A 313 0.37 -16.29 -2.19
C MET A 313 -0.20 -15.46 -3.35
N VAL A 314 0.63 -14.58 -3.91
CA VAL A 314 0.36 -13.92 -5.19
C VAL A 314 1.11 -14.67 -6.28
N LEU A 315 0.42 -15.08 -7.33
CA LEU A 315 1.05 -15.79 -8.44
C LEU A 315 1.83 -14.82 -9.33
N ASP A 316 3.09 -15.15 -9.61
CA ASP A 316 3.95 -14.37 -10.51
C ASP A 316 3.64 -14.66 -11.98
N ASN A 317 3.22 -15.89 -12.27
CA ASN A 317 2.81 -16.29 -13.60
C ASN A 317 1.58 -17.20 -13.58
N THR A 318 0.84 -17.20 -14.70
CA THR A 318 -0.29 -18.10 -14.93
C THR A 318 0.11 -19.43 -15.55
N ALA A 319 1.40 -19.74 -15.64
CA ALA A 319 1.88 -20.99 -16.24
C ALA A 319 1.50 -22.22 -15.40
N LEU A 320 1.20 -22.04 -14.11
CA LEU A 320 0.52 -23.05 -13.29
C LEU A 320 -0.74 -23.60 -13.98
N PHE A 321 -1.53 -22.75 -14.63
CA PHE A 321 -2.77 -23.17 -15.28
C PHE A 321 -2.53 -23.92 -16.60
N ASN A 322 -1.33 -23.79 -17.19
CA ASN A 322 -0.95 -24.49 -18.42
C ASN A 322 -0.28 -25.85 -18.13
N ASP A 323 0.54 -25.95 -17.08
CA ASP A 323 1.21 -27.19 -16.67
C ASP A 323 1.21 -27.37 -15.14
N PRO A 324 0.04 -27.68 -14.54
CA PRO A 324 -0.09 -27.74 -13.09
C PRO A 324 0.75 -28.84 -12.47
N VAL A 325 0.97 -29.96 -13.18
CA VAL A 325 1.77 -31.08 -12.69
C VAL A 325 3.22 -30.66 -12.48
N ARG A 326 3.78 -29.87 -13.40
CA ARG A 326 5.16 -29.41 -13.30
C ARG A 326 5.40 -28.54 -12.07
N TYR A 327 4.47 -27.64 -11.75
CA TYR A 327 4.56 -26.79 -10.55
C TYR A 327 4.28 -27.57 -9.26
N VAL A 328 3.25 -28.42 -9.22
CA VAL A 328 2.93 -29.23 -8.04
C VAL A 328 4.05 -30.22 -7.68
N THR A 329 4.80 -30.69 -8.69
CA THR A 329 5.93 -31.60 -8.47
C THR A 329 7.28 -30.90 -8.27
N GLY A 330 7.30 -29.56 -8.23
CA GLY A 330 8.52 -28.77 -8.05
C GLY A 330 9.53 -28.88 -9.20
N ARG A 331 9.04 -29.16 -10.42
CA ARG A 331 9.86 -29.27 -11.64
C ARG A 331 9.78 -28.02 -12.52
N ASN A 332 9.17 -26.96 -12.04
CA ASN A 332 9.16 -25.64 -12.65
C ASN A 332 10.55 -25.00 -12.56
N ASP A 333 10.91 -24.24 -13.60
CA ASP A 333 12.17 -23.49 -13.63
C ASP A 333 11.97 -22.06 -13.06
N ASP A 334 10.75 -21.52 -13.20
CA ASP A 334 10.35 -20.21 -12.69
C ASP A 334 9.63 -20.32 -11.34
N ALA A 335 9.75 -19.30 -10.48
CA ALA A 335 9.01 -19.25 -9.22
C ALA A 335 7.48 -19.29 -9.45
N LEU A 336 6.76 -19.95 -8.54
CA LEU A 336 5.29 -20.01 -8.61
C LEU A 336 4.64 -18.68 -8.18
N SER A 337 5.20 -18.06 -7.15
CA SER A 337 4.67 -16.85 -6.52
C SER A 337 5.69 -15.73 -6.54
N SER A 338 5.19 -14.50 -6.65
CA SER A 338 6.00 -13.28 -6.51
C SER A 338 6.23 -12.94 -5.04
N SER A 339 5.30 -13.35 -4.18
CA SER A 339 5.35 -13.18 -2.73
C SER A 339 4.47 -14.22 -2.03
N ALA A 340 4.75 -14.46 -0.74
CA ALA A 340 3.94 -15.30 0.13
C ALA A 340 4.00 -14.82 1.58
N THR A 341 2.87 -14.93 2.28
CA THR A 341 2.67 -14.51 3.66
C THR A 341 2.12 -15.66 4.49
N LEU A 342 2.72 -15.86 5.67
CA LEU A 342 2.20 -16.80 6.67
C LEU A 342 1.59 -16.03 7.84
N THR A 343 0.33 -16.33 8.14
CA THR A 343 -0.42 -15.78 9.28
C THR A 343 -0.77 -16.89 10.26
N TRP A 344 -0.61 -16.62 11.55
CA TRP A 344 -1.09 -17.44 12.65
C TRP A 344 -2.08 -16.63 13.47
N ASN A 345 -3.32 -17.11 13.57
CA ASN A 345 -4.36 -16.50 14.42
C ASN A 345 -4.48 -17.26 15.75
N PHE A 346 -4.69 -16.53 16.84
CA PHE A 346 -4.84 -17.12 18.18
C PHE A 346 -6.24 -17.65 18.45
#